data_AF-A0AAC9D3B3-F1
#
_entry.id   AF-A0AAC9D3B3-F1
#
_cell.length_a   1.000
_cell.length_b   1.000
_cell.length_c   1.000
_cell.angle_alpha   90.00
_cell.angle_beta   90.00
_cell.angle_gamma   90.00
#
_symmetry.space_group_name_H-M   'P 1'
#
loop_
_entity.id
_entity.type
_entity.pdbx_description
1 polymer ?
#
loop_
_entity_poly.entity_id
_entity_poly.type
_entity_poly.pdbx_seq_one_letter_code
_entity_poly.pdbx_strand_id
1 'polypeptide(L)'
;MKIWYTPIIAIVFFAVFSCNSKADKKEENSIKTVEKIPELKLTIDSVRIAKFYENYPKLDKFKKDVTALYQKNKSTQLWQDNKGIVEFANTLFNQYKNLDQEGLKANYPYNEQLNSVFDNNANTKLSKEDTDLLLSNLYYYYGEKVGGFDEKTVVSLEWLLPRKKLNYQVLSDSIFKKSTILDDKKKKMFSQYYKLRDALKEYREIEKNGGWKTIETGEDYKNLKVGDSSAVVAQIRERLFITKDIQEDNKSAICDTTLIKAMKNYELRHGYTPKNTILLEHINDLNISVSDRIKTIIVNMERCRWIDPELEKGQKYIEVNIPEFRLYIVEDGKIAFVSPVVVGRAMTKTVIFSGMMSNIVFSPYWNVPPSIIKSEIKPGMAKDKNYLQKKNLEWNNGAVRQLPGKNNSLGLVKFLFPNSSNIYLHDTPSKSLFERESRAFSHGCVRVAKPRELAIELLKVDPAWTPERIDKAMHAGKESWYTLKKKVPVYIGYFTAWVDRQGNLNFYKDIYGRDESMIKLLTEE
;
A
#
# COMPACT_ATOMS: atom_id res chain seq x y z
N MET A 1 -6.25 53.94 -48.27
CA MET A 1 -6.09 55.13 -47.41
C MET A 1 -5.29 54.69 -46.18
N LYS A 2 -4.07 55.24 -45.99
CA LYS A 2 -3.14 55.09 -44.83
C LYS A 2 -2.68 53.64 -44.50
N ILE A 3 -1.61 53.09 -45.09
CA ILE A 3 -0.14 53.28 -44.85
C ILE A 3 0.35 52.60 -43.53
N TRP A 4 1.41 51.78 -43.41
CA TRP A 4 2.54 51.38 -44.26
C TRP A 4 3.21 50.06 -43.79
N TYR A 5 3.59 49.23 -44.79
CA TYR A 5 4.84 48.51 -45.07
C TYR A 5 5.82 48.03 -43.97
N THR A 6 6.04 46.71 -43.92
CA THR A 6 7.36 46.03 -43.89
C THR A 6 8.15 46.33 -45.19
N PRO A 7 9.51 46.36 -45.24
CA PRO A 7 10.30 45.12 -45.33
C PRO A 7 11.79 45.13 -44.85
N ILE A 8 12.29 43.91 -44.58
CA ILE A 8 13.56 43.27 -45.02
C ILE A 8 14.85 44.14 -45.05
N ILE A 9 15.92 43.67 -44.39
CA ILE A 9 17.20 43.20 -44.98
C ILE A 9 18.19 42.86 -43.85
N ALA A 10 18.68 41.62 -43.89
CA ALA A 10 19.82 41.14 -43.15
C ALA A 10 21.12 41.58 -43.85
N ILE A 11 22.10 42.08 -43.11
CA ILE A 11 23.53 41.93 -43.46
C ILE A 11 24.31 41.70 -42.17
N VAL A 12 24.80 40.48 -42.02
CA VAL A 12 25.93 40.09 -41.17
C VAL A 12 27.20 40.54 -41.88
N PHE A 13 28.10 41.29 -41.22
CA PHE A 13 29.54 41.13 -41.43
C PHE A 13 30.35 41.62 -40.22
N PHE A 14 31.48 40.94 -40.06
CA PHE A 14 32.36 40.78 -38.91
C PHE A 14 33.18 42.00 -38.50
N ALA A 15 33.44 42.07 -37.18
CA ALA A 15 34.71 42.40 -36.48
C ALA A 15 35.36 43.80 -36.70
N VAL A 16 36.00 44.47 -35.73
CA VAL A 16 37.20 44.12 -34.97
C VAL A 16 37.48 45.24 -33.93
N PHE A 17 37.80 44.84 -32.69
CA PHE A 17 38.71 45.45 -31.68
C PHE A 17 38.70 46.93 -31.23
N SER A 18 38.62 47.05 -29.90
CA SER A 18 39.61 47.69 -28.98
C SER A 18 39.40 49.13 -28.47
N CYS A 19 39.06 49.16 -27.17
CA CYS A 19 39.54 50.02 -26.07
C CYS A 19 39.90 51.50 -26.32
N ASN A 20 39.30 52.42 -25.53
CA ASN A 20 40.05 53.13 -24.49
C ASN A 20 39.20 53.80 -23.39
N SER A 21 39.91 54.12 -22.31
CA SER A 21 39.65 54.47 -20.90
C SER A 21 38.82 55.71 -20.48
N LYS A 22 38.16 55.53 -19.31
CA LYS A 22 38.04 56.37 -18.07
C LYS A 22 37.85 57.90 -18.14
N ALA A 23 36.84 58.40 -17.39
CA ALA A 23 37.04 59.31 -16.24
C ALA A 23 35.73 59.53 -15.43
N ASP A 24 35.91 59.74 -14.13
CA ASP A 24 34.96 59.62 -12.99
C ASP A 24 33.86 60.68 -12.85
N LYS A 25 32.75 60.28 -12.19
CA LYS A 25 32.08 61.09 -11.15
C LYS A 25 31.58 60.20 -10.01
N LYS A 26 32.07 60.46 -8.79
CA LYS A 26 31.60 59.92 -7.52
C LYS A 26 30.35 60.67 -7.06
N GLU A 27 29.35 59.94 -6.57
CA GLU A 27 28.47 60.39 -5.50
C GLU A 27 28.21 59.21 -4.56
N GLU A 28 28.33 59.46 -3.26
CA GLU A 28 28.38 58.49 -2.18
C GLU A 28 27.07 57.71 -2.05
N ASN A 29 27.18 56.39 -1.93
CA ASN A 29 26.14 55.58 -1.30
C ASN A 29 26.77 54.80 -0.15
N SER A 30 26.35 55.15 1.05
CA SER A 30 26.72 54.54 2.33
C SER A 30 26.66 53.02 2.27
N ILE A 31 27.82 52.37 2.40
CA ILE A 31 27.91 50.95 2.69
C ILE A 31 27.36 50.76 4.11
N LYS A 32 26.11 50.29 4.23
CA LYS A 32 25.70 49.60 5.44
C LYS A 32 26.61 48.39 5.56
N THR A 33 27.54 48.44 6.51
CA THR A 33 28.27 47.27 7.00
C THR A 33 27.23 46.21 7.35
N VAL A 34 27.12 45.18 6.52
CA VAL A 34 26.47 43.94 6.92
C VAL A 34 27.35 43.39 8.02
N GLU A 35 26.97 43.60 9.28
CA GLU A 35 27.60 42.89 10.40
C GLU A 35 27.60 41.39 10.04
N LYS A 36 28.80 40.83 9.82
CA LYS A 36 28.97 39.39 9.75
C LYS A 36 28.65 38.85 11.13
N ILE A 37 27.40 38.45 11.33
CA ILE A 37 26.96 37.75 12.54
C ILE A 37 27.93 36.56 12.73
N PRO A 38 28.60 36.44 13.89
CA PRO A 38 29.51 35.32 14.16
C PRO A 38 28.83 33.99 13.87
N GLU A 39 29.53 33.10 13.18
CA GLU A 39 29.03 31.75 12.92
C GLU A 39 28.96 30.99 14.24
N LEU A 40 27.83 30.32 14.51
CA LEU A 40 27.71 29.44 15.66
C LEU A 40 28.80 28.36 15.56
N LYS A 41 29.58 28.16 16.61
CA LYS A 41 30.64 27.14 16.67
C LYS A 41 30.47 26.32 17.94
N LEU A 42 29.64 25.29 17.86
CA LEU A 42 29.45 24.33 18.92
C LEU A 42 30.20 23.05 18.54
N THR A 43 30.99 22.53 19.48
CA THR A 43 31.64 21.22 19.32
C THR A 43 30.78 20.17 20.02
N ILE A 44 30.33 19.15 19.29
CA ILE A 44 29.59 18.00 19.81
C ILE A 44 30.53 16.79 19.79
N ASP A 45 31.34 16.66 20.84
CA ASP A 45 32.31 15.59 21.01
C ASP A 45 31.70 14.35 21.72
N SER A 46 32.47 13.27 21.79
CA SER A 46 32.04 12.01 22.41
C SER A 46 31.70 12.16 23.90
N VAL A 47 32.29 13.11 24.62
CA VAL A 47 32.03 13.33 26.05
C VAL A 47 30.66 13.98 26.23
N ARG A 48 30.35 14.99 25.41
CA ARG A 48 29.04 15.64 25.37
C ARG A 48 27.93 14.66 24.98
N ILE A 49 28.19 13.83 23.97
CA ILE A 49 27.28 12.76 23.56
C ILE A 49 27.03 11.78 24.72
N ALA A 50 28.08 11.32 25.40
CA ALA A 50 27.93 10.41 26.54
C ALA A 50 27.07 11.02 27.66
N LYS A 51 27.34 12.27 28.04
CA LYS A 51 26.58 13.00 29.07
C LYS A 51 25.11 13.22 28.67
N PHE A 52 24.81 13.47 27.40
CA PHE A 52 23.44 13.57 26.93
C PHE A 52 22.66 12.28 27.20
N TYR A 53 23.21 11.12 26.88
CA TYR A 53 22.52 9.85 27.08
C TYR A 53 22.37 9.44 28.56
N GLU A 54 23.18 9.99 29.47
CA GLU A 54 22.94 9.88 30.91
C GLU A 54 21.66 10.62 31.35
N ASN A 55 21.40 11.79 30.76
CA ASN A 55 20.20 12.60 31.03
C ASN A 55 18.96 12.13 30.25
N TYR A 56 19.16 11.50 29.09
CA TYR A 56 18.11 11.02 28.20
C TYR A 56 18.20 9.51 27.91
N PRO A 57 18.18 8.63 28.93
CA PRO A 57 18.44 7.20 28.77
C PRO A 57 17.44 6.48 27.84
N LYS A 58 16.21 6.99 27.68
CA LYS A 58 15.22 6.40 26.75
C LYS A 58 15.62 6.53 25.27
N LEU A 59 16.62 7.35 24.95
CA LEU A 59 17.13 7.54 23.59
C LEU A 59 18.39 6.70 23.30
N ASP A 60 18.93 5.95 24.28
CA ASP A 60 20.22 5.24 24.15
C ASP A 60 20.28 4.29 22.95
N LYS A 61 19.13 3.77 22.49
CA LYS A 61 19.04 2.96 21.27
C LYS A 61 19.61 3.63 20.01
N PHE A 62 19.62 4.96 19.95
CA PHE A 62 20.16 5.74 18.83
C PHE A 62 21.60 6.22 19.04
N LYS A 63 22.19 5.98 20.20
CA LYS A 63 23.51 6.51 20.59
C LYS A 63 24.60 6.19 19.61
N LYS A 64 24.64 4.95 19.11
CA LYS A 64 25.64 4.51 18.13
C LYS A 64 25.53 5.30 16.83
N ASP A 65 24.31 5.48 16.33
CA ASP A 65 24.07 6.17 15.06
C ASP A 65 24.32 7.68 15.17
N VAL A 66 23.87 8.31 16.27
CA VAL A 66 24.17 9.72 16.56
C VAL A 66 25.67 9.96 16.74
N THR A 67 26.38 9.06 17.42
CA THR A 67 27.85 9.16 17.55
C THR A 67 28.52 9.09 16.18
N ALA A 68 28.14 8.14 15.32
CA ALA A 68 28.67 8.03 13.97
C ALA A 68 28.35 9.28 13.12
N LEU A 69 27.17 9.87 13.28
CA LEU A 69 26.77 11.10 12.60
C LEU A 69 27.72 12.25 12.91
N TYR A 70 27.97 12.54 14.20
CA TYR A 70 28.86 13.64 14.58
C TYR A 70 30.33 13.35 14.27
N GLN A 71 30.78 12.09 14.35
CA GLN A 71 32.13 11.72 13.90
C GLN A 71 32.33 12.03 12.42
N LYS A 72 31.37 11.66 11.56
CA LYS A 72 31.40 11.95 10.13
C LYS A 72 31.41 13.46 9.86
N ASN A 73 30.74 14.23 10.72
CA ASN A 73 30.60 15.69 10.58
C ASN A 73 31.60 16.49 11.40
N LYS A 74 32.75 15.90 11.77
CA LYS A 74 33.83 16.58 12.49
C LYS A 74 33.35 17.27 13.78
N SER A 75 32.36 16.67 14.45
CA SER A 75 31.79 17.16 15.71
C SER A 75 31.22 18.58 15.64
N THR A 76 30.76 19.06 14.48
CA THR A 76 30.08 20.36 14.35
C THR A 76 28.58 20.23 14.55
N GLN A 77 27.91 21.29 15.02
CA GLN A 77 26.46 21.31 15.12
C GLN A 77 25.76 21.15 13.77
N LEU A 78 24.56 20.55 13.78
CA LEU A 78 23.82 20.17 12.57
C LEU A 78 22.44 20.85 12.45
N TRP A 79 21.79 21.15 13.58
CA TRP A 79 20.38 21.55 13.62
C TRP A 79 20.17 23.02 13.97
N GLN A 80 21.27 23.72 14.24
CA GLN A 80 21.27 25.10 14.69
C GLN A 80 22.34 25.91 13.98
N ASP A 81 22.01 27.17 13.68
CA ASP A 81 22.96 28.18 13.25
C ASP A 81 22.82 29.45 14.12
N ASN A 82 23.47 30.54 13.71
CA ASN A 82 23.41 31.81 14.41
C ASN A 82 22.02 32.48 14.39
N LYS A 83 21.09 32.02 13.55
CA LYS A 83 19.70 32.46 13.47
C LYS A 83 18.74 31.55 14.24
N GLY A 84 19.23 30.46 14.82
CA GLY A 84 18.43 29.51 15.60
C GLY A 84 18.30 28.15 14.90
N ILE A 85 17.14 27.51 15.05
CA ILE A 85 16.88 26.20 14.45
C ILE A 85 16.81 26.29 12.92
N VAL A 86 17.53 25.42 12.23
CA VAL A 86 17.53 25.39 10.75
C VAL A 86 16.18 24.93 10.19
N GLU A 87 15.84 25.37 8.97
CA GLU A 87 14.57 25.04 8.30
C GLU A 87 14.29 23.53 8.20
N PHE A 88 15.34 22.74 7.99
CA PHE A 88 15.23 21.29 7.93
C PHE A 88 14.75 20.67 9.25
N ALA A 89 15.21 21.18 10.40
CA ALA A 89 14.72 20.73 11.71
C ALA A 89 13.25 21.09 11.94
N ASN A 90 12.84 22.30 11.53
CA ASN A 90 11.43 22.69 11.56
C ASN A 90 10.56 21.76 10.69
N THR A 91 11.06 21.41 9.51
CA THR A 91 10.38 20.48 8.60
C THR A 91 10.26 19.08 9.22
N LEU A 92 11.34 18.55 9.78
CA LEU A 92 11.36 17.25 10.46
C LEU A 92 10.38 17.22 11.65
N PHE A 93 10.39 18.26 12.48
CA PHE A 93 9.48 18.36 13.62
C PHE A 93 8.02 18.47 13.18
N ASN A 94 7.73 19.24 12.14
CA ASN A 94 6.39 19.31 11.55
C ASN A 94 5.94 17.95 10.99
N GLN A 95 6.84 17.20 10.34
CA GLN A 95 6.53 15.85 9.88
C GLN A 95 6.27 14.88 11.04
N TYR A 96 7.09 14.94 12.09
CA TYR A 96 6.89 14.17 13.32
C TYR A 96 5.53 14.47 13.97
N LYS A 97 5.18 15.75 14.13
CA LYS A 97 3.89 16.16 14.71
C LYS A 97 2.68 15.68 13.91
N ASN A 98 2.85 15.50 12.60
CA ASN A 98 1.81 15.01 11.70
C ASN A 98 1.86 13.49 11.47
N LEU A 99 2.70 12.73 12.19
CA LEU A 99 2.74 11.26 12.08
C LEU A 99 1.36 10.63 12.29
N ASP A 100 0.55 11.21 13.18
CA ASP A 100 -0.80 10.72 13.43
C ASP A 100 -1.62 10.75 12.13
N GLN A 101 -1.54 11.80 11.31
CA GLN A 101 -2.22 11.89 10.00
C GLN A 101 -1.75 10.82 9.03
N GLU A 102 -0.55 10.29 9.22
CA GLU A 102 0.06 9.24 8.42
C GLU A 102 -0.18 7.84 9.06
N GLY A 103 -1.06 7.74 10.06
CA GLY A 103 -1.43 6.50 10.75
C GLY A 103 -0.39 6.00 11.76
N LEU A 104 0.55 6.85 12.17
CA LEU A 104 1.66 6.49 13.07
C LEU A 104 1.60 7.33 14.36
N LYS A 105 1.99 6.76 15.49
CA LYS A 105 2.03 7.53 16.76
C LYS A 105 3.26 8.44 16.82
N ALA A 106 3.06 9.69 17.21
CA ALA A 106 4.11 10.64 17.56
C ALA A 106 4.43 10.55 19.07
N ASN A 107 5.05 9.45 19.49
CA ASN A 107 5.38 9.15 20.89
C ASN A 107 6.88 9.26 21.19
N TYR A 108 7.55 10.30 20.66
CA TYR A 108 8.98 10.50 20.90
C TYR A 108 9.24 10.65 22.41
N PRO A 109 10.22 9.91 22.99
CA PRO A 109 10.61 10.11 24.37
C PRO A 109 11.01 11.57 24.61
N TYR A 110 10.63 12.14 25.76
CA TYR A 110 10.93 13.55 26.08
C TYR A 110 10.24 14.55 25.14
N ASN A 111 8.98 14.27 24.76
CA ASN A 111 8.20 15.10 23.86
C ASN A 111 8.01 16.54 24.36
N GLU A 112 7.93 16.78 25.67
CA GLU A 112 7.83 18.13 26.24
C GLU A 112 9.11 18.93 25.97
N GLN A 113 10.28 18.33 26.21
CA GLN A 113 11.59 18.91 25.90
C GLN A 113 11.73 19.14 24.40
N LEU A 114 11.27 18.21 23.56
CA LEU A 114 11.29 18.41 22.11
C LEU A 114 10.39 19.57 21.69
N ASN A 115 9.17 19.66 22.23
CA ASN A 115 8.25 20.76 21.92
C ASN A 115 8.82 22.12 22.35
N SER A 116 9.54 22.20 23.48
CA SER A 116 10.13 23.45 23.96
C SER A 116 11.23 24.00 23.05
N VAL A 117 11.88 23.16 22.24
CA VAL A 117 12.85 23.60 21.21
C VAL A 117 12.20 24.51 20.17
N PHE A 118 10.92 24.28 19.86
CA PHE A 118 10.18 24.98 18.81
C PHE A 118 9.16 25.99 19.37
N ASP A 119 9.04 26.11 20.70
CA ASP A 119 8.17 27.08 21.36
C ASP A 119 8.99 28.27 21.88
N ASN A 120 8.72 29.45 21.34
CA ASN A 120 9.40 30.69 21.74
C ASN A 120 9.11 31.10 23.19
N ASN A 121 8.01 30.62 23.78
CA ASN A 121 7.53 30.97 25.12
C ASN A 121 7.86 29.91 26.19
N ALA A 122 8.69 28.92 25.88
CA ALA A 122 9.02 27.86 26.84
C ALA A 122 9.83 28.40 28.05
N ASN A 123 9.37 28.07 29.27
CA ASN A 123 10.00 28.46 30.53
C ASN A 123 11.35 27.79 30.80
N THR A 124 11.65 26.69 30.10
CA THR A 124 12.89 25.91 30.22
C THR A 124 13.48 25.68 28.84
N LYS A 125 14.61 26.34 28.55
CA LYS A 125 15.36 26.15 27.30
C LYS A 125 16.48 25.15 27.52
N LEU A 126 16.54 24.14 26.65
CA LEU A 126 17.65 23.20 26.57
C LEU A 126 18.96 23.93 26.26
N SER A 127 20.08 23.33 26.64
CA SER A 127 21.37 23.79 26.13
C SER A 127 21.39 23.66 24.60
N LYS A 128 22.21 24.46 23.92
CA LYS A 128 22.31 24.38 22.45
C LYS A 128 22.83 23.00 22.03
N GLU A 129 23.72 22.42 22.82
CA GLU A 129 24.24 21.07 22.64
C GLU A 129 23.15 20.00 22.78
N ASP A 130 22.38 20.03 23.87
CA ASP A 130 21.30 19.06 24.08
C ASP A 130 20.20 19.22 23.02
N THR A 131 19.95 20.45 22.55
CA THR A 131 19.03 20.70 21.43
C THR A 131 19.50 20.01 20.16
N ASP A 132 20.79 20.12 19.82
CA ASP A 132 21.37 19.51 18.62
C ASP A 132 21.32 17.97 18.70
N LEU A 133 21.60 17.41 19.87
CA LEU A 133 21.53 15.98 20.11
C LEU A 133 20.08 15.47 20.15
N LEU A 134 19.15 16.21 20.75
CA LEU A 134 17.73 15.83 20.80
C LEU A 134 17.12 15.80 19.38
N LEU A 135 17.46 16.76 18.52
CA LEU A 135 17.03 16.78 17.12
C LEU A 135 17.69 15.69 16.27
N SER A 136 18.95 15.34 16.56
CA SER A 136 19.60 14.18 15.95
C SER A 136 18.90 12.87 16.29
N ASN A 137 18.46 12.71 17.54
CA ASN A 137 17.69 11.55 17.96
C ASN A 137 16.28 11.54 17.35
N LEU A 138 15.62 12.70 17.24
CA LEU A 138 14.35 12.83 16.50
C LEU A 138 14.49 12.38 15.04
N TYR A 139 15.61 12.71 14.39
CA TYR A 139 15.90 12.29 13.02
C TYR A 139 15.93 10.76 12.87
N TYR A 140 16.68 10.08 13.73
CA TYR A 140 16.73 8.62 13.71
C TYR A 140 15.41 7.98 14.11
N TYR A 141 14.74 8.52 15.13
CA TYR A 141 13.42 8.06 15.54
C TYR A 141 12.38 8.18 14.42
N TYR A 142 12.30 9.34 13.77
CA TYR A 142 11.38 9.54 12.65
C TYR A 142 11.70 8.58 11.51
N GLY A 143 12.99 8.37 11.22
CA GLY A 143 13.46 7.40 10.23
C GLY A 143 13.08 5.94 10.55
N GLU A 144 13.17 5.52 11.81
CA GLU A 144 12.71 4.20 12.26
C GLU A 144 11.19 4.06 12.07
N LYS A 145 10.42 5.07 12.51
CA LYS A 145 8.95 5.10 12.41
C LYS A 145 8.43 5.00 10.98
N VAL A 146 8.96 5.83 10.08
CA VAL A 146 8.51 5.83 8.67
C VAL A 146 9.28 4.82 7.81
N GLY A 147 10.32 4.20 8.37
CA GLY A 147 11.17 3.21 7.71
C GLY A 147 10.55 1.82 7.66
N GLY A 148 9.62 1.52 8.56
CA GLY A 148 8.95 0.22 8.65
C GLY A 148 9.65 -0.80 9.52
N PHE A 149 9.15 -2.03 9.45
CA PHE A 149 9.69 -3.15 10.21
C PHE A 149 10.95 -3.75 9.57
N ASP A 150 11.81 -4.33 10.40
CA ASP A 150 12.98 -5.07 9.96
C ASP A 150 12.59 -6.37 9.23
N GLU A 151 13.55 -6.96 8.52
CA GLU A 151 13.32 -8.16 7.69
C GLU A 151 12.77 -9.35 8.48
N LYS A 152 13.19 -9.56 9.75
CA LYS A 152 12.69 -10.67 10.56
C LYS A 152 11.22 -10.47 10.92
N THR A 153 10.86 -9.25 11.28
CA THR A 153 9.46 -8.88 11.59
C THR A 153 8.58 -8.96 10.33
N VAL A 154 9.08 -8.55 9.17
CA VAL A 154 8.36 -8.68 7.90
C VAL A 154 8.10 -10.16 7.55
N VAL A 155 9.10 -11.03 7.75
CA VAL A 155 8.96 -12.48 7.56
C VAL A 155 7.97 -13.09 8.56
N SER A 156 7.98 -12.67 9.82
CA SER A 156 7.02 -13.18 10.83
C SER A 156 5.58 -12.78 10.54
N LEU A 157 5.37 -11.66 9.87
CA LEU A 157 4.06 -11.22 9.36
C LEU A 157 3.61 -11.98 8.10
N GLU A 158 4.38 -12.97 7.64
CA GLU A 158 4.18 -13.70 6.39
C GLU A 158 4.07 -12.77 5.16
N TRP A 159 4.72 -11.61 5.24
CA TRP A 159 4.68 -10.60 4.20
C TRP A 159 5.98 -10.63 3.41
N LEU A 160 5.95 -11.07 2.15
CA LEU A 160 7.18 -11.30 1.37
C LEU A 160 7.46 -10.21 0.32
N LEU A 161 6.87 -9.02 0.43
CA LEU A 161 7.30 -7.88 -0.37
C LEU A 161 8.58 -7.26 0.21
N PRO A 162 9.64 -7.09 -0.60
CA PRO A 162 10.80 -6.34 -0.18
C PRO A 162 10.44 -4.84 -0.11
N ARG A 163 10.49 -4.24 1.08
CA ARG A 163 10.42 -2.78 1.21
C ARG A 163 11.74 -2.20 0.69
N LYS A 164 11.69 -1.32 -0.31
CA LYS A 164 12.85 -0.49 -0.64
C LYS A 164 13.18 0.32 0.61
N LYS A 165 14.32 0.04 1.25
CA LYS A 165 14.83 0.88 2.33
C LYS A 165 14.88 2.31 1.78
N LEU A 166 14.16 3.24 2.41
CA LEU A 166 14.43 4.65 2.19
C LEU A 166 15.92 4.82 2.43
N ASN A 167 16.66 5.22 1.40
CA ASN A 167 18.10 5.40 1.55
C ASN A 167 18.31 6.68 2.38
N TYR A 168 18.37 6.53 3.70
CA TYR A 168 18.56 7.63 4.65
C TYR A 168 19.91 8.35 4.47
N GLN A 169 20.83 7.83 3.64
CA GLN A 169 21.98 8.61 3.19
C GLN A 169 21.54 9.85 2.38
N VAL A 170 20.44 9.78 1.63
CA VAL A 170 19.85 10.91 0.88
C VAL A 170 19.30 11.98 1.83
N LEU A 171 18.76 11.58 2.98
CA LEU A 171 18.31 12.50 4.03
C LEU A 171 19.50 13.15 4.77
N SER A 172 20.58 12.40 5.00
CA SER A 172 21.82 12.97 5.53
C SER A 172 22.43 14.00 4.56
N ASP A 173 22.44 13.71 3.26
CA ASP A 173 22.89 14.65 2.22
C ASP A 173 22.04 15.93 2.17
N SER A 174 20.76 15.85 2.54
CA SER A 174 19.85 17.01 2.62
C SER A 174 20.21 17.97 3.76
N ILE A 175 20.68 17.44 4.91
CA ILE A 175 21.24 18.25 6.00
C ILE A 175 22.45 19.06 5.50
N PHE A 176 23.32 18.46 4.67
CA PHE A 176 24.51 19.13 4.13
C PHE A 176 24.24 20.06 2.95
N LYS A 177 23.17 19.83 2.18
CA LYS A 177 22.84 20.61 0.98
C LYS A 177 21.83 21.74 1.20
N LYS A 178 21.33 21.95 2.43
CA LYS A 178 20.24 22.90 2.75
C LYS A 178 19.02 22.73 1.81
N SER A 179 18.75 21.49 1.37
CA SER A 179 17.58 21.20 0.53
C SER A 179 16.38 20.87 1.42
N THR A 180 15.21 21.42 1.08
CA THR A 180 13.96 21.08 1.78
C THR A 180 13.54 19.64 1.43
N ILE A 181 12.98 18.90 2.39
CA ILE A 181 12.42 17.54 2.16
C ILE A 181 11.28 17.57 1.10
N LEU A 182 10.74 18.76 0.84
CA LEU A 182 9.62 19.07 -0.05
C LEU A 182 9.97 19.00 -1.55
N ASP A 183 11.25 18.98 -1.94
CA ASP A 183 11.65 19.06 -3.36
C ASP A 183 11.38 17.81 -4.21
N ASP A 184 10.90 16.71 -3.61
CA ASP A 184 10.51 15.53 -4.36
C ASP A 184 9.01 15.59 -4.72
N LYS A 185 8.70 16.34 -5.79
CA LYS A 185 7.36 16.38 -6.43
C LYS A 185 6.89 15.02 -7.02
N LYS A 186 7.58 13.92 -6.74
CA LYS A 186 7.17 12.56 -7.12
C LYS A 186 6.36 11.97 -5.98
N LYS A 187 5.16 11.45 -6.26
CA LYS A 187 4.42 10.59 -5.33
C LYS A 187 5.38 9.51 -4.82
N LYS A 188 5.82 9.62 -3.57
CA LYS A 188 6.84 8.75 -2.95
C LYS A 188 6.27 7.39 -2.57
N MET A 189 4.95 7.27 -2.52
CA MET A 189 4.21 6.08 -2.13
C MET A 189 3.20 5.71 -3.22
N PHE A 190 2.80 4.44 -3.21
CA PHE A 190 1.69 3.90 -3.99
C PHE A 190 0.42 4.75 -3.80
N SER A 191 -0.31 5.10 -4.88
CA SER A 191 -1.38 6.11 -4.83
C SER A 191 -2.47 5.81 -3.82
N GLN A 192 -2.73 4.52 -3.59
CA GLN A 192 -3.69 4.06 -2.62
C GLN A 192 -3.39 4.51 -1.20
N TYR A 193 -2.12 4.67 -0.85
CA TYR A 193 -1.69 5.24 0.42
C TYR A 193 -2.37 6.59 0.69
N TYR A 194 -2.31 7.49 -0.30
CA TYR A 194 -2.86 8.84 -0.16
C TYR A 194 -4.39 8.83 -0.08
N LYS A 195 -5.05 7.96 -0.87
CA LYS A 195 -6.51 7.82 -0.79
C LYS A 195 -6.96 7.30 0.58
N LEU A 196 -6.24 6.32 1.13
CA LEU A 196 -6.52 5.79 2.47
C LEU A 196 -6.22 6.84 3.55
N ARG A 197 -5.20 7.69 3.37
CA ARG A 197 -4.93 8.82 4.26
C ARG A 197 -6.08 9.83 4.28
N ASP A 198 -6.64 10.14 3.12
CA ASP A 198 -7.78 11.05 3.02
C ASP A 198 -9.03 10.42 3.68
N ALA A 199 -9.24 9.12 3.48
CA ALA A 199 -10.28 8.36 4.18
C ALA A 199 -10.06 8.28 5.69
N LEU A 200 -8.82 8.14 6.16
CA LEU A 200 -8.46 8.18 7.57
C LEU A 200 -8.86 9.51 8.21
N LYS A 201 -8.60 10.62 7.52
CA LYS A 201 -9.01 11.95 7.99
C LYS A 201 -10.54 12.04 8.14
N GLU A 202 -11.29 11.55 7.17
CA GLU A 202 -12.76 11.50 7.24
C GLU A 202 -13.25 10.65 8.43
N TYR A 203 -12.70 9.45 8.60
CA TYR A 203 -13.11 8.54 9.68
C TYR A 203 -12.76 9.06 11.07
N ARG A 204 -11.65 9.78 11.22
CA ARG A 204 -11.31 10.45 12.48
C ARG A 204 -12.22 11.62 12.79
N GLU A 205 -12.69 12.34 11.78
CA GLU A 205 -13.70 13.38 11.99
C GLU A 205 -15.02 12.75 12.44
N ILE A 206 -15.40 11.59 11.89
CA ILE A 206 -16.55 10.82 12.39
C ILE A 206 -16.33 10.42 13.86
N GLU A 207 -15.16 9.85 14.21
CA GLU A 207 -14.83 9.46 15.59
C GLU A 207 -14.88 10.67 16.56
N LYS A 208 -14.29 11.80 16.16
CA LYS A 208 -14.28 13.04 16.95
C LYS A 208 -15.70 13.58 17.20
N ASN A 209 -16.61 13.41 16.24
CA ASN A 209 -18.01 13.80 16.36
C ASN A 209 -18.88 12.77 17.11
N GLY A 210 -18.26 11.82 17.83
CA GLY A 210 -18.94 10.81 18.65
C GLY A 210 -19.10 9.46 17.98
N GLY A 211 -18.57 9.29 16.77
CA GLY A 211 -18.62 8.04 16.02
C GLY A 211 -20.03 7.69 15.57
N TRP A 212 -20.39 6.43 15.76
CA TRP A 212 -21.70 5.91 15.44
C TRP A 212 -22.18 4.96 16.54
N LYS A 213 -23.49 4.92 16.75
CA LYS A 213 -24.11 4.04 17.77
C LYS A 213 -24.16 2.60 17.28
N THR A 214 -24.09 1.67 18.23
CA THR A 214 -24.38 0.26 17.98
C THR A 214 -25.85 0.13 17.55
N ILE A 215 -26.08 -0.63 16.49
CA ILE A 215 -27.40 -1.06 16.06
C ILE A 215 -27.83 -2.19 16.98
N GLU A 216 -28.79 -1.91 17.84
CA GLU A 216 -29.29 -2.86 18.83
C GLU A 216 -30.32 -3.81 18.20
N THR A 217 -29.95 -5.08 18.08
CA THR A 217 -30.85 -6.16 17.70
C THR A 217 -31.32 -6.88 18.95
N GLY A 218 -32.63 -7.01 19.15
CA GLY A 218 -33.17 -7.94 20.15
C GLY A 218 -32.86 -9.40 19.79
N GLU A 219 -32.98 -10.30 20.77
CA GLU A 219 -32.73 -11.75 20.59
C GLU A 219 -33.61 -12.36 19.46
N ASP A 220 -34.79 -11.78 19.23
CA ASP A 220 -35.75 -12.20 18.21
C ASP A 220 -35.56 -11.53 16.84
N TYR A 221 -34.36 -11.02 16.52
CA TYR A 221 -34.13 -10.37 15.22
C TYR A 221 -34.49 -11.30 14.05
N LYS A 222 -35.40 -10.81 13.19
CA LYS A 222 -35.76 -11.44 11.92
C LYS A 222 -35.12 -10.67 10.78
N ASN A 223 -34.61 -11.40 9.79
CA ASN A 223 -34.06 -10.81 8.58
C ASN A 223 -35.06 -9.85 7.94
N LEU A 224 -34.64 -8.60 7.69
CA LEU A 224 -35.52 -7.54 7.19
C LEU A 224 -35.61 -7.62 5.67
N LYS A 225 -36.82 -7.56 5.12
CA LYS A 225 -37.11 -7.42 3.69
C LYS A 225 -37.94 -6.18 3.42
N VAL A 226 -38.09 -5.82 2.14
CA VAL A 226 -38.94 -4.70 1.72
C VAL A 226 -40.35 -4.85 2.31
N GLY A 227 -40.83 -3.80 2.96
CA GLY A 227 -42.15 -3.73 3.61
C GLY A 227 -42.14 -4.04 5.10
N ASP A 228 -41.08 -4.67 5.63
CA ASP A 228 -40.97 -4.91 7.08
C ASP A 228 -40.75 -3.58 7.83
N SER A 229 -41.23 -3.52 9.07
CA SER A 229 -41.06 -2.36 9.95
C SER A 229 -40.40 -2.77 11.27
N SER A 230 -39.37 -2.03 11.69
CA SER A 230 -38.66 -2.26 12.95
C SER A 230 -37.86 -1.02 13.36
N ALA A 231 -37.67 -0.83 14.67
CA ALA A 231 -36.78 0.22 15.18
C ALA A 231 -35.33 0.05 14.68
N VAL A 232 -34.92 -1.18 14.37
CA VAL A 232 -33.60 -1.49 13.79
C VAL A 232 -33.41 -0.80 12.43
N VAL A 233 -34.48 -0.67 11.63
CA VAL A 233 -34.44 -0.02 10.31
C VAL A 233 -33.97 1.43 10.43
N ALA A 234 -34.51 2.19 11.40
CA ALA A 234 -34.13 3.58 11.62
C ALA A 234 -32.65 3.70 12.03
N GLN A 235 -32.15 2.78 12.86
CA GLN A 235 -30.74 2.73 13.26
C GLN A 235 -29.80 2.39 12.08
N ILE A 236 -30.21 1.47 11.19
CA ILE A 236 -29.46 1.17 9.97
C ILE A 236 -29.39 2.40 9.07
N ARG A 237 -30.49 3.15 8.89
CA ARG A 237 -30.49 4.36 8.07
C ARG A 237 -29.55 5.42 8.60
N GLU A 238 -29.62 5.69 9.91
CA GLU A 238 -28.70 6.62 10.58
C GLU A 238 -27.25 6.20 10.33
N ARG A 239 -26.97 4.89 10.45
CA ARG A 239 -25.64 4.37 10.15
C ARG A 239 -25.21 4.62 8.70
N LEU A 240 -26.03 4.19 7.75
CA LEU A 240 -25.72 4.30 6.32
C LEU A 240 -25.62 5.76 5.87
N PHE A 241 -26.27 6.68 6.58
CA PHE A 241 -26.16 8.11 6.31
C PHE A 241 -24.80 8.66 6.76
N ILE A 242 -24.35 8.28 7.96
CA ILE A 242 -23.00 8.63 8.45
C ILE A 242 -21.92 8.11 7.48
N THR A 243 -22.09 6.88 6.96
CA THR A 243 -21.15 6.28 5.99
C THR A 243 -21.43 6.64 4.53
N LYS A 244 -22.39 7.53 4.27
CA LYS A 244 -22.78 8.05 2.94
C LYS A 244 -23.26 6.98 1.93
N ASP A 245 -23.68 5.82 2.41
CA ASP A 245 -24.33 4.78 1.60
C ASP A 245 -25.78 5.14 1.24
N ILE A 246 -26.41 6.00 2.04
CA ILE A 246 -27.71 6.61 1.78
C ILE A 246 -27.59 8.13 1.83
N GLN A 247 -28.26 8.83 0.92
CA GLN A 247 -28.15 10.28 0.78
C GLN A 247 -28.95 11.05 1.83
N GLU A 248 -30.06 10.50 2.28
CA GLU A 248 -30.97 11.14 3.23
C GLU A 248 -31.38 10.13 4.29
N ASP A 249 -31.30 10.55 5.56
CA ASP A 249 -31.86 9.80 6.68
C ASP A 249 -33.27 10.33 7.00
N ASN A 250 -34.27 9.70 6.38
CA ASN A 250 -35.68 10.01 6.63
C ASN A 250 -36.23 9.46 7.96
N LYS A 251 -35.38 8.84 8.80
CA LYS A 251 -35.74 8.25 10.10
C LYS A 251 -36.86 7.20 10.06
N SER A 252 -37.20 6.69 8.87
CA SER A 252 -38.29 5.72 8.70
C SER A 252 -37.94 4.39 9.33
N ALA A 253 -38.89 3.83 10.09
CA ALA A 253 -38.82 2.47 10.60
C ALA A 253 -39.17 1.40 9.54
N ILE A 254 -39.53 1.82 8.32
CA ILE A 254 -39.92 0.92 7.23
C ILE A 254 -38.73 0.60 6.34
N CYS A 255 -38.49 -0.70 6.12
CA CYS A 255 -37.52 -1.19 5.16
C CYS A 255 -38.07 -0.99 3.75
N ASP A 256 -37.66 0.09 3.09
CA ASP A 256 -38.08 0.42 1.72
C ASP A 256 -37.01 0.02 0.69
N THR A 257 -37.33 0.24 -0.58
CA THR A 257 -36.42 -0.04 -1.69
C THR A 257 -35.16 0.82 -1.65
N THR A 258 -35.25 2.03 -1.09
CA THR A 258 -34.10 2.95 -0.95
C THR A 258 -33.09 2.38 0.04
N LEU A 259 -33.55 1.91 1.20
CA LEU A 259 -32.70 1.25 2.19
C LEU A 259 -32.09 -0.04 1.64
N ILE A 260 -32.87 -0.90 0.99
CA ILE A 260 -32.32 -2.13 0.39
C ILE A 260 -31.28 -1.81 -0.67
N LYS A 261 -31.47 -0.77 -1.49
CA LYS A 261 -30.45 -0.33 -2.45
C LYS A 261 -29.18 0.16 -1.75
N ALA A 262 -29.30 0.95 -0.68
CA ALA A 262 -28.16 1.40 0.12
C ALA A 262 -27.42 0.22 0.77
N MET A 263 -28.15 -0.75 1.33
CA MET A 263 -27.57 -1.98 1.88
C MET A 263 -26.85 -2.82 0.83
N LYS A 264 -27.36 -2.91 -0.40
CA LYS A 264 -26.65 -3.59 -1.49
C LYS A 264 -25.33 -2.93 -1.86
N ASN A 265 -25.29 -1.59 -1.84
CA ASN A 265 -24.06 -0.86 -2.05
C ASN A 265 -23.08 -1.11 -0.90
N TYR A 266 -23.58 -1.11 0.34
CA TYR A 266 -22.83 -1.46 1.54
C TYR A 266 -22.26 -2.88 1.44
N GLU A 267 -23.09 -3.88 1.12
CA GLU A 267 -22.69 -5.28 0.95
C GLU A 267 -21.59 -5.41 -0.11
N LEU A 268 -21.77 -4.77 -1.27
CA LEU A 268 -20.80 -4.79 -2.35
C LEU A 268 -19.44 -4.22 -1.93
N ARG A 269 -19.43 -3.06 -1.25
CA ARG A 269 -18.18 -2.44 -0.78
C ARG A 269 -17.57 -3.13 0.44
N HIS A 270 -18.29 -4.08 1.02
CA HIS A 270 -17.81 -4.94 2.10
C HIS A 270 -17.42 -6.36 1.63
N GLY A 271 -17.52 -6.63 0.33
CA GLY A 271 -17.20 -7.93 -0.26
C GLY A 271 -18.28 -8.99 -0.09
N TYR A 272 -19.48 -8.63 0.36
CA TYR A 272 -20.64 -9.51 0.44
C TYR A 272 -21.34 -9.63 -0.93
N THR A 273 -22.07 -10.72 -1.11
CA THR A 273 -22.98 -10.86 -2.26
C THR A 273 -24.24 -10.02 -1.99
N PRO A 274 -24.59 -9.03 -2.83
CA PRO A 274 -25.73 -8.17 -2.55
C PRO A 274 -27.04 -8.94 -2.43
N LYS A 275 -27.81 -8.71 -1.36
CA LYS A 275 -29.07 -9.43 -1.06
C LYS A 275 -30.26 -8.47 -1.08
N ASN A 276 -31.46 -9.04 -1.21
CA ASN A 276 -32.72 -8.30 -1.04
C ASN A 276 -33.20 -8.29 0.42
N THR A 277 -32.36 -8.75 1.34
CA THR A 277 -32.70 -8.99 2.75
C THR A 277 -31.53 -8.59 3.62
N ILE A 278 -31.79 -7.88 4.71
CA ILE A 278 -30.77 -7.48 5.68
C ILE A 278 -30.66 -8.58 6.73
N LEU A 279 -29.53 -9.27 6.73
CA LEU A 279 -29.25 -10.39 7.62
C LEU A 279 -28.54 -9.91 8.89
N LEU A 280 -28.59 -10.71 9.96
CA LEU A 280 -27.86 -10.40 11.21
C LEU A 280 -26.36 -10.20 10.98
N GLU A 281 -25.76 -10.95 10.04
CA GLU A 281 -24.34 -10.79 9.67
C GLU A 281 -24.03 -9.38 9.13
N HIS A 282 -24.96 -8.75 8.39
CA HIS A 282 -24.78 -7.39 7.90
C HIS A 282 -24.85 -6.38 9.05
N ILE A 283 -25.72 -6.61 10.03
CA ILE A 283 -25.80 -5.77 11.23
C ILE A 283 -24.53 -5.88 12.08
N ASN A 284 -23.99 -7.10 12.23
CA ASN A 284 -22.72 -7.31 12.93
C ASN A 284 -21.57 -6.56 12.24
N ASP A 285 -21.52 -6.54 10.91
CA ASP A 285 -20.52 -5.79 10.14
C ASP A 285 -20.70 -4.27 10.27
N LEU A 286 -21.95 -3.79 10.20
CA LEU A 286 -22.31 -2.40 10.50
C LEU A 286 -21.90 -2.02 11.93
N ASN A 287 -21.97 -2.94 12.88
CA ASN A 287 -21.62 -2.68 14.28
C ASN A 287 -20.12 -2.65 14.58
N ILE A 288 -19.25 -2.88 13.58
CA ILE A 288 -17.82 -2.61 13.75
C ILE A 288 -17.63 -1.12 14.07
N SER A 289 -16.92 -0.83 15.15
CA SER A 289 -16.73 0.53 15.67
C SER A 289 -15.94 1.41 14.70
N VAL A 290 -16.12 2.73 14.77
CA VAL A 290 -15.33 3.67 13.96
C VAL A 290 -13.85 3.56 14.29
N SER A 291 -13.52 3.35 15.56
CA SER A 291 -12.15 3.16 16.03
C SER A 291 -11.50 1.92 15.42
N ASP A 292 -12.25 0.82 15.30
CA ASP A 292 -11.72 -0.40 14.65
C ASP A 292 -11.59 -0.22 13.14
N ARG A 293 -12.52 0.49 12.48
CA ARG A 293 -12.36 0.85 11.06
C ARG A 293 -11.15 1.75 10.83
N ILE A 294 -10.87 2.70 11.73
CA ILE A 294 -9.66 3.54 11.70
C ILE A 294 -8.40 2.66 11.78
N LYS A 295 -8.36 1.69 12.70
CA LYS A 295 -7.25 0.73 12.79
C LYS A 295 -7.09 -0.05 11.49
N THR A 296 -8.18 -0.53 10.88
CA THR A 296 -8.13 -1.20 9.57
C THR A 296 -7.55 -0.28 8.49
N ILE A 297 -7.98 0.99 8.42
CA ILE A 297 -7.42 1.96 7.45
C ILE A 297 -5.92 2.13 7.67
N ILE A 298 -5.48 2.33 8.91
CA ILE A 298 -4.07 2.52 9.27
C ILE A 298 -3.21 1.31 8.88
N VAL A 299 -3.66 0.09 9.17
CA VAL A 299 -2.96 -1.14 8.76
C VAL A 299 -2.78 -1.18 7.24
N ASN A 300 -3.82 -0.84 6.49
CA ASN A 300 -3.76 -0.87 5.03
C ASN A 300 -2.93 0.27 4.45
N MET A 301 -2.84 1.41 5.13
CA MET A 301 -1.85 2.45 4.82
C MET A 301 -0.43 1.92 5.01
N GLU A 302 -0.14 1.20 6.11
CA GLU A 302 1.19 0.61 6.33
C GLU A 302 1.54 -0.41 5.24
N ARG A 303 0.59 -1.26 4.86
CA ARG A 303 0.74 -2.19 3.73
C ARG A 303 1.04 -1.49 2.41
N CYS A 304 0.44 -0.32 2.16
CA CYS A 304 0.74 0.47 0.96
C CYS A 304 2.18 0.99 0.94
N ARG A 305 2.82 1.23 2.10
CA ARG A 305 4.23 1.67 2.17
C ARG A 305 5.21 0.61 1.67
N TRP A 306 4.78 -0.65 1.60
CA TRP A 306 5.63 -1.77 1.19
C TRP A 306 5.47 -2.08 -0.31
N ILE A 307 4.60 -1.34 -1.01
CA ILE A 307 4.44 -1.41 -2.45
C ILE A 307 5.41 -0.44 -3.13
N ASP A 308 6.13 -0.91 -4.14
CA ASP A 308 6.95 -0.06 -4.99
C ASP A 308 6.07 0.93 -5.79
N PRO A 309 6.19 2.25 -5.60
CA PRO A 309 5.41 3.24 -6.36
C PRO A 309 5.68 3.20 -7.87
N GLU A 310 6.78 2.58 -8.32
CA GLU A 310 7.03 2.36 -9.75
C GLU A 310 6.00 1.42 -10.39
N LEU A 311 5.29 0.59 -9.60
CA LEU A 311 4.23 -0.30 -10.11
C LEU A 311 3.15 0.49 -10.87
N GLU A 312 2.73 1.65 -10.34
CA GLU A 312 1.69 2.49 -10.94
C GLU A 312 2.19 3.35 -12.11
N LYS A 313 3.51 3.54 -12.21
CA LYS A 313 4.11 4.23 -13.35
C LYS A 313 4.21 3.33 -14.58
N GLY A 314 4.11 2.01 -14.38
CA GLY A 314 4.01 1.05 -15.48
C GLY A 314 2.73 1.25 -16.29
N GLN A 315 2.82 1.02 -17.61
CA GLN A 315 1.67 1.07 -18.50
C GLN A 315 0.65 -0.04 -18.21
N LYS A 316 1.10 -1.19 -17.69
CA LYS A 316 0.25 -2.35 -17.46
C LYS A 316 0.74 -3.18 -16.26
N TYR A 317 -0.14 -3.54 -15.35
CA TYR A 317 0.14 -4.48 -14.26
C TYR A 317 -1.08 -5.33 -13.90
N ILE A 318 -0.84 -6.49 -13.28
CA ILE A 318 -1.85 -7.34 -12.66
C ILE A 318 -1.84 -7.10 -11.15
N GLU A 319 -3.01 -6.96 -10.57
CA GLU A 319 -3.22 -6.84 -9.14
C GLU A 319 -4.18 -7.94 -8.68
N VAL A 320 -3.82 -8.65 -7.62
CA VAL A 320 -4.70 -9.59 -6.92
C VAL A 320 -4.84 -9.12 -5.50
N ASN A 321 -6.05 -8.74 -5.11
CA ASN A 321 -6.36 -8.42 -3.72
C ASN A 321 -6.97 -9.65 -3.05
N ILE A 322 -6.23 -10.28 -2.13
CA ILE A 322 -6.59 -11.56 -1.52
C ILE A 322 -7.93 -11.47 -0.76
N PRO A 323 -8.14 -10.56 0.21
CA PRO A 323 -9.42 -10.40 0.91
C PRO A 323 -10.63 -10.07 0.03
N GLU A 324 -10.40 -9.34 -1.08
CA GLU A 324 -11.46 -9.01 -2.05
C GLU A 324 -11.81 -10.21 -2.97
N PHE A 325 -10.92 -11.20 -3.04
CA PHE A 325 -11.01 -12.33 -3.97
C PHE A 325 -11.22 -11.88 -5.43
N ARG A 326 -10.49 -10.84 -5.84
CA ARG A 326 -10.49 -10.33 -7.22
C ARG A 326 -9.08 -10.14 -7.77
N LEU A 327 -8.99 -10.30 -9.08
CA LEU A 327 -7.87 -9.95 -9.91
C LEU A 327 -8.27 -8.82 -10.86
N TYR A 328 -7.37 -7.86 -11.02
CA TYR A 328 -7.47 -6.76 -11.98
C TYR A 328 -6.27 -6.77 -12.92
N ILE A 329 -6.50 -6.42 -14.18
CA ILE A 329 -5.46 -5.84 -15.02
C ILE A 329 -5.71 -4.35 -15.06
N VAL A 330 -4.68 -3.59 -14.72
CA VAL A 330 -4.67 -2.15 -14.79
C VAL A 330 -3.79 -1.75 -15.95
N GLU A 331 -4.32 -0.96 -16.87
CA GLU A 331 -3.61 -0.43 -18.03
C GLU A 331 -3.84 1.08 -18.11
N ASP A 332 -2.77 1.87 -18.15
CA ASP A 332 -2.77 3.33 -18.13
C ASP A 332 -3.69 3.92 -17.05
N GLY A 333 -3.64 3.33 -15.84
CA GLY A 333 -4.45 3.75 -14.70
C GLY A 333 -5.94 3.42 -14.80
N LYS A 334 -6.36 2.58 -15.75
CA LYS A 334 -7.76 2.12 -15.92
C LYS A 334 -7.86 0.59 -15.78
N ILE A 335 -9.01 0.08 -15.35
CA ILE A 335 -9.25 -1.38 -15.31
C ILE A 335 -9.47 -1.85 -16.74
N ALA A 336 -8.52 -2.62 -17.28
CA ALA A 336 -8.67 -3.29 -18.57
C ALA A 336 -9.41 -4.61 -18.42
N PHE A 337 -9.26 -5.29 -17.29
CA PHE A 337 -9.90 -6.59 -17.03
C PHE A 337 -10.12 -6.83 -15.54
N VAL A 338 -11.19 -7.56 -15.21
CA VAL A 338 -11.50 -8.01 -13.85
C VAL A 338 -11.97 -9.47 -13.86
N SER A 339 -11.47 -10.25 -12.90
CA SER A 339 -11.91 -11.63 -12.66
C SER A 339 -12.02 -11.92 -11.17
N PRO A 340 -13.09 -12.60 -10.72
CA PRO A 340 -13.08 -13.29 -9.44
C PRO A 340 -11.93 -14.29 -9.37
N VAL A 341 -11.40 -14.49 -8.16
CA VAL A 341 -10.38 -15.50 -7.88
C VAL A 341 -10.74 -16.37 -6.68
N VAL A 342 -10.12 -17.54 -6.60
CA VAL A 342 -10.09 -18.41 -5.41
C VAL A 342 -8.64 -18.47 -4.93
N VAL A 343 -8.44 -18.20 -3.65
CA VAL A 343 -7.12 -18.10 -2.99
C VAL A 343 -6.94 -19.20 -1.95
N GLY A 344 -5.77 -19.23 -1.32
CA GLY A 344 -5.39 -20.21 -0.32
C GLY A 344 -6.33 -20.26 0.88
N ARG A 345 -6.46 -21.43 1.51
CA ARG A 345 -7.08 -21.57 2.84
C ARG A 345 -6.23 -20.93 3.93
N ALA A 346 -6.80 -20.73 5.12
CA ALA A 346 -6.06 -20.21 6.28
C ALA A 346 -4.80 -21.04 6.65
N MET A 347 -4.81 -22.36 6.38
CA MET A 347 -3.66 -23.24 6.61
C MET A 347 -2.65 -23.28 5.46
N THR A 348 -3.04 -22.79 4.27
CA THR A 348 -2.23 -22.78 3.05
C THR A 348 -2.42 -21.44 2.36
N LYS A 349 -2.13 -20.36 3.11
CA LYS A 349 -2.43 -18.99 2.74
C LYS A 349 -1.76 -18.63 1.42
N THR A 350 -2.43 -17.84 0.59
CA THR A 350 -1.75 -17.22 -0.55
C THR A 350 -0.74 -16.20 -0.02
N VAL A 351 0.48 -16.34 -0.50
CA VAL A 351 1.61 -15.46 -0.14
C VAL A 351 1.41 -14.09 -0.76
N ILE A 352 1.81 -13.05 -0.02
CA ILE A 352 1.85 -11.67 -0.52
C ILE A 352 3.21 -11.44 -1.16
N PHE A 353 3.24 -11.20 -2.46
CA PHE A 353 4.49 -11.00 -3.20
C PHE A 353 4.25 -10.23 -4.51
N SER A 354 5.35 -9.78 -5.12
CA SER A 354 5.39 -9.22 -6.47
C SER A 354 6.29 -10.04 -7.38
N GLY A 355 5.92 -10.20 -8.64
CA GLY A 355 6.72 -10.92 -9.63
C GLY A 355 6.46 -10.40 -11.05
N MET A 356 7.24 -10.88 -12.01
CA MET A 356 7.09 -10.49 -13.42
C MET A 356 6.56 -11.68 -14.22
N MET A 357 5.32 -11.60 -14.70
CA MET A 357 4.73 -12.64 -15.56
C MET A 357 5.49 -12.71 -16.86
N SER A 358 5.94 -13.91 -17.20
CA SER A 358 6.77 -14.16 -18.37
C SER A 358 6.17 -15.20 -19.30
N ASN A 359 5.40 -16.18 -18.79
CA ASN A 359 4.92 -17.28 -19.63
C ASN A 359 3.43 -17.57 -19.39
N ILE A 360 2.73 -17.89 -20.48
CA ILE A 360 1.42 -18.51 -20.49
C ILE A 360 1.60 -19.95 -20.97
N VAL A 361 1.05 -20.90 -20.25
CA VAL A 361 1.14 -22.32 -20.59
C VAL A 361 -0.27 -22.87 -20.81
N PHE A 362 -0.55 -23.28 -22.04
CA PHE A 362 -1.82 -23.84 -22.47
C PHE A 362 -1.79 -25.36 -22.40
N SER A 363 -2.94 -25.99 -22.13
CA SER A 363 -3.06 -27.43 -21.91
C SER A 363 -1.98 -27.97 -20.94
N PRO A 364 -1.83 -27.38 -19.73
CA PRO A 364 -0.66 -27.63 -18.90
C PRO A 364 -0.64 -29.05 -18.30
N TYR A 365 0.55 -29.61 -18.13
CA TYR A 365 0.75 -30.64 -17.12
C TYR A 365 0.68 -30.01 -15.73
N TRP A 366 0.15 -30.75 -14.76
CA TRP A 366 0.26 -30.40 -13.34
C TRP A 366 1.27 -31.30 -12.65
N ASN A 367 2.47 -30.78 -12.40
CA ASN A 367 3.43 -31.46 -11.55
C ASN A 367 2.99 -31.32 -10.09
N VAL A 368 2.59 -32.43 -9.48
CA VAL A 368 1.95 -32.40 -8.16
C VAL A 368 3.00 -32.12 -7.08
N PRO A 369 2.79 -31.10 -6.21
CA PRO A 369 3.70 -30.82 -5.10
C PRO A 369 3.88 -32.03 -4.18
N PRO A 370 5.08 -32.27 -3.63
CA PRO A 370 5.35 -33.40 -2.73
C PRO A 370 4.39 -33.47 -1.53
N SER A 371 3.97 -32.32 -1.00
CA SER A 371 2.99 -32.23 0.09
C SER A 371 1.63 -32.83 -0.28
N ILE A 372 1.13 -32.55 -1.49
CA ILE A 372 -0.13 -33.09 -2.01
C ILE A 372 0.02 -34.57 -2.35
N ILE A 373 1.19 -34.98 -2.88
CA ILE A 373 1.48 -36.41 -3.10
C ILE A 373 1.36 -37.18 -1.77
N LYS A 374 1.95 -36.65 -0.69
CA LYS A 374 1.93 -37.28 0.63
C LYS A 374 0.55 -37.30 1.28
N SER A 375 -0.19 -36.19 1.20
CA SER A 375 -1.44 -35.99 1.95
C SER A 375 -2.70 -36.46 1.21
N GLU A 376 -2.72 -36.45 -0.12
CA GLU A 376 -3.92 -36.77 -0.91
C GLU A 376 -3.72 -37.97 -1.82
N ILE A 377 -2.65 -37.98 -2.64
CA ILE A 377 -2.47 -39.00 -3.68
C ILE A 377 -2.10 -40.36 -3.08
N LYS A 378 -1.12 -40.43 -2.18
CA LYS A 378 -0.71 -41.69 -1.53
C LYS A 378 -1.89 -42.35 -0.78
N PRO A 379 -2.66 -41.64 0.06
CA PRO A 379 -3.88 -42.19 0.65
C PRO A 379 -4.93 -42.63 -0.39
N GLY A 380 -5.07 -41.87 -1.49
CA GLY A 380 -5.96 -42.24 -2.60
C GLY A 380 -5.57 -43.55 -3.29
N MET A 381 -4.28 -43.73 -3.58
CA MET A 381 -3.72 -44.95 -4.17
C MET A 381 -3.82 -46.15 -3.25
N ALA A 382 -3.67 -45.95 -1.94
CA ALA A 382 -3.85 -47.02 -0.95
C ALA A 382 -5.29 -47.54 -0.91
N LYS A 383 -6.27 -46.67 -1.19
CA LYS A 383 -7.70 -47.02 -1.24
C LYS A 383 -8.13 -47.61 -2.59
N ASP A 384 -7.51 -47.17 -3.69
CA ASP A 384 -7.86 -47.58 -5.05
C ASP A 384 -6.61 -47.75 -5.92
N LYS A 385 -6.34 -48.99 -6.34
CA LYS A 385 -5.17 -49.31 -7.20
C LYS A 385 -5.22 -48.60 -8.56
N ASN A 386 -6.41 -48.24 -9.03
CA ASN A 386 -6.62 -47.52 -10.31
C ASN A 386 -6.71 -45.99 -10.11
N TYR A 387 -6.40 -45.47 -8.91
CA TYR A 387 -6.54 -44.05 -8.58
C TYR A 387 -5.84 -43.13 -9.58
N LEU A 388 -4.60 -43.44 -9.94
CA LEU A 388 -3.81 -42.61 -10.86
C LEU A 388 -4.49 -42.50 -12.22
N GLN A 389 -4.85 -43.63 -12.83
CA GLN A 389 -5.54 -43.66 -14.11
C GLN A 389 -6.88 -42.91 -14.06
N LYS A 390 -7.71 -43.15 -13.02
CA LYS A 390 -9.01 -42.47 -12.84
C LYS A 390 -8.87 -40.95 -12.70
N LYS A 391 -7.75 -40.48 -12.14
CA LYS A 391 -7.44 -39.06 -11.98
C LYS A 391 -6.58 -38.48 -13.10
N ASN A 392 -6.29 -39.26 -14.14
CA ASN A 392 -5.42 -38.89 -15.25
C ASN A 392 -4.02 -38.46 -14.77
N LEU A 393 -3.49 -39.17 -13.78
CA LEU A 393 -2.18 -38.99 -13.18
C LEU A 393 -1.24 -40.11 -13.66
N GLU A 394 0.05 -39.79 -13.72
CA GLU A 394 1.11 -40.76 -13.99
C GLU A 394 2.35 -40.49 -13.16
N TRP A 395 3.17 -41.53 -13.00
CA TRP A 395 4.52 -41.38 -12.47
C TRP A 395 5.42 -40.72 -13.51
N ASN A 396 6.25 -39.79 -13.06
CA ASN A 396 7.19 -39.06 -13.88
C ASN A 396 8.49 -38.87 -13.08
N ASN A 397 9.47 -39.75 -13.30
CA ASN A 397 10.81 -39.68 -12.69
C ASN A 397 10.81 -39.46 -11.17
N GLY A 398 10.05 -40.27 -10.42
CA GLY A 398 9.95 -40.18 -8.95
C GLY A 398 8.96 -39.12 -8.44
N ALA A 399 8.35 -38.34 -9.32
CA ALA A 399 7.23 -37.45 -9.02
C ALA A 399 5.92 -37.95 -9.62
N VAL A 400 4.80 -37.33 -9.27
CA VAL A 400 3.49 -37.55 -9.91
C VAL A 400 3.11 -36.31 -10.69
N ARG A 401 2.62 -36.48 -11.92
CA ARG A 401 2.03 -35.39 -12.70
C ARG A 401 0.64 -35.76 -13.20
N GLN A 402 -0.23 -34.76 -13.32
CA GLN A 402 -1.51 -34.88 -14.00
C GLN A 402 -1.38 -34.47 -15.45
N LEU A 403 -1.91 -35.30 -16.33
CA LEU A 403 -1.94 -35.07 -17.77
C LEU A 403 -2.89 -33.91 -18.14
N PRO A 404 -2.66 -33.22 -19.28
CA PRO A 404 -3.57 -32.20 -19.78
C PRO A 404 -5.00 -32.72 -19.97
N GLY A 405 -5.99 -31.86 -19.72
CA GLY A 405 -7.40 -32.19 -19.98
C GLY A 405 -8.37 -31.41 -19.10
N LYS A 406 -9.68 -31.53 -19.38
CA LYS A 406 -10.75 -30.79 -18.70
C LYS A 406 -10.81 -30.97 -17.17
N ASN A 407 -10.32 -32.11 -16.67
CA ASN A 407 -10.31 -32.45 -15.25
C ASN A 407 -8.95 -32.17 -14.58
N ASN A 408 -8.00 -31.58 -15.31
CA ASN A 408 -6.71 -31.20 -14.76
C ASN A 408 -6.89 -30.13 -13.66
N SER A 409 -6.21 -30.26 -12.54
CA SER A 409 -6.37 -29.35 -11.38
C SER A 409 -5.93 -27.91 -11.67
N LEU A 410 -5.08 -27.72 -12.69
CA LEU A 410 -4.69 -26.40 -13.22
C LEU A 410 -5.61 -25.89 -14.34
N GLY A 411 -6.66 -26.63 -14.67
CA GLY A 411 -7.54 -26.35 -15.80
C GLY A 411 -6.80 -26.36 -17.13
N LEU A 412 -7.22 -25.48 -18.04
CA LEU A 412 -6.74 -25.45 -19.43
C LEU A 412 -5.60 -24.46 -19.69
N VAL A 413 -5.28 -23.58 -18.72
CA VAL A 413 -4.21 -22.59 -18.84
C VAL A 413 -3.65 -22.19 -17.47
N LYS A 414 -2.34 -21.97 -17.40
CA LYS A 414 -1.64 -21.38 -16.24
C LYS A 414 -0.73 -20.23 -16.67
N PHE A 415 -0.56 -19.27 -15.77
CA PHE A 415 0.23 -18.05 -15.99
C PHE A 415 1.38 -18.01 -14.99
N LEU A 416 2.60 -17.99 -15.50
CA LEU A 416 3.82 -18.13 -14.72
C LEU A 416 4.55 -16.80 -14.60
N PHE A 417 4.90 -16.47 -13.37
CA PHE A 417 5.82 -15.39 -12.98
C PHE A 417 6.82 -16.01 -12.00
N PRO A 418 8.14 -15.87 -12.21
CA PRO A 418 9.14 -16.41 -11.30
C PRO A 418 8.97 -15.85 -9.87
N ASN A 419 8.92 -16.74 -8.88
CA ASN A 419 8.88 -16.41 -7.45
C ASN A 419 9.40 -17.60 -6.60
N SER A 420 9.83 -17.33 -5.37
CA SER A 420 10.38 -18.33 -4.45
C SER A 420 9.34 -19.28 -3.84
N SER A 421 8.05 -18.95 -3.96
CA SER A 421 6.94 -19.69 -3.33
C SER A 421 6.19 -20.63 -4.29
N ASN A 422 6.65 -20.79 -5.54
CA ASN A 422 6.01 -21.59 -6.59
C ASN A 422 4.50 -21.26 -6.79
N ILE A 423 4.13 -20.00 -6.61
CA ILE A 423 2.76 -19.52 -6.83
C ILE A 423 2.56 -19.15 -8.30
N TYR A 424 1.39 -19.46 -8.85
CA TYR A 424 0.98 -19.06 -10.20
C TYR A 424 -0.52 -18.75 -10.24
N LEU A 425 -0.95 -18.02 -11.28
CA LEU A 425 -2.37 -17.90 -11.61
C LEU A 425 -2.75 -19.07 -12.51
N HIS A 426 -3.93 -19.66 -12.35
CA HIS A 426 -4.33 -20.77 -13.22
C HIS A 426 -5.84 -20.93 -13.31
N ASP A 427 -6.28 -21.68 -14.32
CA ASP A 427 -7.66 -22.15 -14.47
C ASP A 427 -7.99 -23.27 -13.45
N THR A 428 -9.25 -23.67 -13.33
CA THR A 428 -9.67 -24.78 -12.49
C THR A 428 -10.94 -25.43 -13.03
N PRO A 429 -11.09 -26.76 -12.89
CA PRO A 429 -12.35 -27.44 -13.18
C PRO A 429 -13.45 -27.09 -12.16
N SER A 430 -13.08 -26.63 -10.96
CA SER A 430 -14.01 -26.30 -9.87
C SER A 430 -14.63 -24.91 -10.03
N LYS A 431 -15.37 -24.68 -11.12
CA LYS A 431 -15.95 -23.36 -11.47
C LYS A 431 -16.97 -22.85 -10.45
N SER A 432 -17.74 -23.73 -9.82
CA SER A 432 -18.74 -23.35 -8.81
C SER A 432 -18.15 -22.67 -7.56
N LEU A 433 -16.84 -22.79 -7.31
CA LEU A 433 -16.20 -22.10 -6.19
C LEU A 433 -16.18 -20.58 -6.36
N PHE A 434 -16.31 -20.07 -7.59
CA PHE A 434 -16.33 -18.63 -7.86
C PHE A 434 -17.68 -17.97 -7.47
N GLU A 435 -18.73 -18.77 -7.26
CA GLU A 435 -20.05 -18.31 -6.80
C GLU A 435 -20.12 -18.23 -5.26
N ARG A 436 -19.10 -18.71 -4.56
CA ARG A 436 -19.00 -18.60 -3.10
C ARG A 436 -18.61 -17.18 -2.72
N GLU A 437 -19.17 -16.69 -1.63
CA GLU A 437 -18.79 -15.40 -1.05
C GLU A 437 -17.37 -15.43 -0.48
N SER A 438 -17.09 -16.37 0.42
CA SER A 438 -15.72 -16.70 0.84
C SER A 438 -15.07 -17.66 -0.14
N ARG A 439 -13.92 -17.28 -0.71
CA ARG A 439 -13.22 -18.04 -1.76
C ARG A 439 -11.80 -18.48 -1.37
N ALA A 440 -11.57 -18.71 -0.08
CA ALA A 440 -10.33 -19.26 0.46
C ALA A 440 -10.37 -20.81 0.46
N PHE A 441 -10.16 -21.45 -0.70
CA PHE A 441 -10.28 -22.92 -0.86
C PHE A 441 -9.06 -23.61 -1.47
N SER A 442 -8.07 -22.86 -1.96
CA SER A 442 -6.91 -23.41 -2.65
C SER A 442 -5.78 -23.81 -1.67
N HIS A 443 -4.74 -24.45 -2.21
CA HIS A 443 -3.50 -24.79 -1.50
C HIS A 443 -2.42 -23.69 -1.63
N GLY A 444 -2.82 -22.44 -1.91
CA GLY A 444 -1.93 -21.28 -1.96
C GLY A 444 -1.88 -20.60 -3.33
N CYS A 445 -2.01 -21.35 -4.43
CA CYS A 445 -2.11 -20.79 -5.78
C CYS A 445 -3.44 -20.05 -6.01
N VAL A 446 -3.46 -19.15 -7.00
CA VAL A 446 -4.65 -18.32 -7.29
C VAL A 446 -5.38 -18.87 -8.51
N ARG A 447 -6.60 -19.35 -8.31
CA ARG A 447 -7.46 -19.81 -9.41
C ARG A 447 -8.22 -18.63 -9.97
N VAL A 448 -8.30 -18.50 -11.28
CA VAL A 448 -8.94 -17.38 -11.99
C VAL A 448 -10.24 -17.86 -12.63
N ALA A 449 -11.34 -17.14 -12.39
CA ALA A 449 -12.66 -17.50 -12.93
C ALA A 449 -12.74 -17.37 -14.46
N LYS A 450 -12.11 -16.33 -15.01
CA LYS A 450 -12.09 -15.96 -16.43
C LYS A 450 -10.69 -16.10 -17.05
N PRO A 451 -10.09 -17.31 -17.05
CA PRO A 451 -8.68 -17.49 -17.44
C PRO A 451 -8.50 -17.37 -18.96
N ARG A 452 -9.51 -17.69 -19.76
CA ARG A 452 -9.49 -17.48 -21.21
C ARG A 452 -9.40 -15.99 -21.54
N GLU A 453 -10.25 -15.19 -20.93
CA GLU A 453 -10.30 -13.74 -21.11
C GLU A 453 -9.02 -13.08 -20.61
N LEU A 454 -8.46 -13.58 -19.50
CA LEU A 454 -7.14 -13.15 -19.03
C LEU A 454 -6.04 -13.40 -20.08
N ALA A 455 -6.04 -14.58 -20.72
CA ALA A 455 -5.09 -14.86 -21.80
C ALA A 455 -5.28 -13.94 -23.01
N ILE A 456 -6.53 -13.67 -23.42
CA ILE A 456 -6.85 -12.72 -24.50
C ILE A 456 -6.31 -11.33 -24.18
N GLU A 457 -6.58 -10.83 -22.98
CA GLU A 457 -6.16 -9.49 -22.56
C GLU A 457 -4.62 -9.35 -22.48
N LEU A 458 -3.91 -10.41 -22.08
CA LEU A 458 -2.45 -10.43 -22.05
C LEU A 458 -1.83 -10.55 -23.44
N LEU A 459 -2.49 -11.23 -24.37
CA LEU A 459 -1.97 -11.51 -25.71
C LEU A 459 -2.47 -10.55 -26.79
N LYS A 460 -3.36 -9.60 -26.47
CA LYS A 460 -3.94 -8.65 -27.43
C LYS A 460 -2.93 -7.83 -28.23
N VAL A 461 -1.72 -7.66 -27.71
CA VAL A 461 -0.62 -6.94 -28.38
C VAL A 461 0.13 -7.79 -29.41
N ASP A 462 -0.13 -9.09 -29.46
CA ASP A 462 0.43 -10.01 -30.44
C ASP A 462 -0.65 -10.44 -31.46
N PRO A 463 -0.69 -9.85 -32.67
CA PRO A 463 -1.75 -10.13 -33.64
C PRO A 463 -1.78 -11.60 -34.10
N ALA A 464 -0.70 -12.36 -33.85
CA ALA A 464 -0.66 -13.79 -34.12
C ALA A 464 -1.52 -14.63 -33.16
N TRP A 465 -1.94 -14.07 -32.02
CA TRP A 465 -2.74 -14.74 -30.99
C TRP A 465 -4.17 -14.23 -30.95
N THR A 466 -4.98 -14.71 -31.90
CA THR A 466 -6.42 -14.47 -31.91
C THR A 466 -7.12 -15.27 -30.81
N PRO A 467 -8.33 -14.87 -30.37
CA PRO A 467 -9.12 -15.66 -29.42
C PRO A 467 -9.30 -17.13 -29.84
N GLU A 468 -9.50 -17.40 -31.13
CA GLU A 468 -9.69 -18.76 -31.67
C GLU A 468 -8.40 -19.59 -31.54
N ARG A 469 -7.24 -18.97 -31.76
CA ARG A 469 -5.95 -19.64 -31.55
C ARG A 469 -5.72 -19.94 -30.07
N ILE A 470 -6.10 -19.03 -29.18
CA ILE A 470 -6.04 -19.24 -27.73
C ILE A 470 -6.92 -20.42 -27.34
N ASP A 471 -8.16 -20.47 -27.83
CA ASP A 471 -9.08 -21.59 -27.58
C ASP A 471 -8.53 -22.92 -28.09
N LYS A 472 -7.96 -22.92 -29.29
CA LYS A 472 -7.31 -24.10 -29.86
C LYS A 472 -6.14 -24.57 -28.99
N ALA A 473 -5.29 -23.65 -28.50
CA ALA A 473 -4.18 -24.01 -27.63
C ALA A 473 -4.64 -24.54 -26.26
N MET A 474 -5.67 -23.94 -25.67
CA MET A 474 -6.28 -24.38 -24.41
C MET A 474 -6.87 -25.79 -24.48
N HIS A 475 -7.36 -26.21 -25.66
CA HIS A 475 -8.04 -27.50 -25.87
C HIS A 475 -7.20 -28.50 -26.68
N ALA A 476 -5.93 -28.21 -26.96
CA ALA A 476 -5.07 -29.05 -27.79
C ALA A 476 -4.78 -30.43 -27.19
N GLY A 477 -4.95 -30.61 -25.87
CA GLY A 477 -4.59 -31.83 -25.16
C GLY A 477 -3.07 -32.08 -25.06
N LYS A 478 -2.27 -31.14 -25.56
CA LYS A 478 -0.80 -31.16 -25.53
C LYS A 478 -0.30 -29.81 -25.04
N GLU A 479 0.59 -29.83 -24.04
CA GLU A 479 1.14 -28.62 -23.45
C GLU A 479 1.86 -27.76 -24.49
N SER A 480 1.61 -26.46 -24.45
CA SER A 480 2.35 -25.46 -25.23
C SER A 480 2.63 -24.22 -24.40
N TRP A 481 3.80 -23.63 -24.65
CA TRP A 481 4.29 -22.46 -23.92
C TRP A 481 4.31 -21.25 -24.84
N TYR A 482 3.90 -20.11 -24.30
CA TYR A 482 4.10 -18.81 -24.91
C TYR A 482 4.80 -17.87 -23.95
N THR A 483 5.95 -17.33 -24.38
CA THR A 483 6.70 -16.32 -23.64
C THR A 483 6.22 -14.92 -24.05
N LEU A 484 5.79 -14.12 -23.08
CA LEU A 484 5.31 -12.76 -23.30
C LEU A 484 6.45 -11.88 -23.84
N LYS A 485 6.17 -11.14 -24.92
CA LYS A 485 7.12 -10.17 -25.51
C LYS A 485 7.51 -9.07 -24.52
N LYS A 486 6.56 -8.65 -23.68
CA LYS A 486 6.77 -7.74 -22.55
C LYS A 486 6.29 -8.43 -21.28
N LYS A 487 7.17 -8.54 -20.28
CA LYS A 487 6.78 -9.08 -18.98
C LYS A 487 5.77 -8.14 -18.32
N VAL A 488 4.79 -8.71 -17.64
CA VAL A 488 3.74 -7.94 -16.94
C VAL A 488 3.96 -8.07 -15.44
N PRO A 489 4.15 -6.95 -14.70
CA PRO A 489 4.21 -6.99 -13.24
C PRO A 489 2.93 -7.61 -12.67
N VAL A 490 3.09 -8.53 -11.72
CA VAL A 490 2.01 -9.15 -10.95
C VAL A 490 2.24 -8.78 -9.51
N TYR A 491 1.21 -8.23 -8.88
CA TYR A 491 1.20 -7.87 -7.49
C TYR A 491 0.09 -8.63 -6.78
N ILE A 492 0.44 -9.46 -5.80
CA ILE A 492 -0.54 -10.14 -4.94
C ILE A 492 -0.48 -9.47 -3.57
N GLY A 493 -1.50 -8.68 -3.29
CA GLY A 493 -1.66 -7.90 -2.07
C GLY A 493 -2.68 -8.50 -1.10
N TYR A 494 -2.67 -7.99 0.12
CA TYR A 494 -3.66 -8.32 1.15
C TYR A 494 -4.22 -7.02 1.73
N PHE A 495 -5.30 -6.52 1.15
CA PHE A 495 -5.91 -5.26 1.59
C PHE A 495 -7.31 -5.51 2.13
N THR A 496 -7.51 -5.18 3.41
CA THR A 496 -8.81 -5.23 4.11
C THR A 496 -9.50 -3.87 4.17
N ALA A 497 -8.84 -2.82 3.71
CA ALA A 497 -9.41 -1.52 3.39
C ALA A 497 -8.82 -1.01 2.07
N TRP A 498 -9.68 -0.54 1.18
CA TRP A 498 -9.27 -0.08 -0.15
C TRP A 498 -10.23 1.00 -0.68
N VAL A 499 -9.72 2.16 -1.06
CA VAL A 499 -10.45 3.13 -1.87
C VAL A 499 -10.47 2.68 -3.33
N ASP A 500 -11.64 2.45 -3.90
CA ASP A 500 -11.80 2.04 -5.28
C ASP A 500 -11.51 3.19 -6.27
N ARG A 501 -11.88 3.01 -7.54
CA ARG A 501 -11.68 4.02 -8.59
C ARG A 501 -12.78 5.06 -8.64
N GLN A 502 -13.93 4.77 -8.04
CA GLN A 502 -15.03 5.70 -7.86
C GLN A 502 -14.78 6.61 -6.63
N GLY A 503 -13.78 6.28 -5.82
CA GLY A 503 -13.42 7.03 -4.62
C GLY A 503 -14.09 6.50 -3.36
N ASN A 504 -14.79 5.37 -3.43
CA ASN A 504 -15.46 4.81 -2.25
C ASN A 504 -14.48 3.96 -1.44
N LEU A 505 -14.53 4.11 -0.11
CA LEU A 505 -13.81 3.24 0.80
C LEU A 505 -14.54 1.90 0.94
N ASN A 506 -13.84 0.85 0.57
CA ASN A 506 -14.26 -0.54 0.69
C ASN A 506 -13.54 -1.17 1.90
N PHE A 507 -14.22 -2.10 2.58
CA PHE A 507 -13.61 -2.94 3.60
C PHE A 507 -13.79 -4.40 3.23
N TYR A 508 -12.86 -5.27 3.61
CA TYR A 508 -12.97 -6.69 3.35
C TYR A 508 -12.64 -7.48 4.60
N LYS A 509 -13.24 -8.66 4.72
CA LYS A 509 -12.99 -9.54 5.86
C LYS A 509 -11.51 -9.93 5.94
N ASP A 510 -10.95 -9.86 7.14
CA ASP A 510 -9.59 -10.33 7.43
C ASP A 510 -9.52 -11.86 7.48
N ILE A 511 -9.62 -12.50 6.31
CA ILE A 511 -9.74 -13.96 6.17
C ILE A 511 -8.55 -14.76 6.70
N TYR A 512 -7.39 -14.13 6.91
CA TYR A 512 -6.17 -14.74 7.43
C TYR A 512 -5.74 -14.18 8.80
N GLY A 513 -6.50 -13.26 9.40
CA GLY A 513 -6.18 -12.69 10.72
C GLY A 513 -4.89 -11.85 10.72
N ARG A 514 -4.59 -11.15 9.63
CA ARG A 514 -3.33 -10.38 9.46
C ARG A 514 -3.42 -8.93 9.92
N ASP A 515 -4.61 -8.41 10.17
CA ASP A 515 -4.78 -7.03 10.62
C ASP A 515 -4.31 -6.90 12.07
N GLU A 516 -4.75 -7.78 12.96
CA GLU A 516 -4.48 -7.70 14.40
C GLU A 516 -2.97 -7.71 14.71
N SER A 517 -2.19 -8.59 14.09
CA SER A 517 -0.74 -8.65 14.28
C SER A 517 -0.05 -7.33 13.89
N MET A 518 -0.53 -6.67 12.84
CA MET A 518 0.03 -5.40 12.40
C MET A 518 -0.44 -4.24 13.28
N ILE A 519 -1.69 -4.25 13.73
CA ILE A 519 -2.22 -3.27 14.69
C ILE A 519 -1.37 -3.30 15.96
N LYS A 520 -1.09 -4.48 16.52
CA LYS A 520 -0.26 -4.61 17.72
C LYS A 520 1.10 -3.95 17.52
N LEU A 521 1.80 -4.25 16.42
CA LEU A 521 3.09 -3.63 16.12
C LEU A 521 3.02 -2.10 15.92
N LEU A 522 1.90 -1.57 15.43
CA LEU A 522 1.72 -0.13 15.24
C LEU A 522 1.26 0.59 16.51
N THR A 523 0.76 -0.13 17.51
CA THR A 523 0.09 0.44 18.69
C THR A 523 0.77 0.13 20.02
N GLU A 524 1.46 -1.02 20.13
CA GLU A 524 2.28 -1.45 21.26
C GLU A 524 3.67 -0.83 21.15
N GLU A 525 3.84 0.33 21.77
CA GLU A 525 5.14 0.91 22.12
C GLU A 525 5.11 1.49 23.53
#